data_AF-A0A4Q5QFJ7-F1
#
_entry.id   AF-A0A4Q5QFJ7-F1
#
_cell.length_a   1.000
_cell.length_b   1.000
_cell.length_c   1.000
_cell.angle_alpha   90.00
_cell.angle_beta   90.00
_cell.angle_gamma   90.00
#
_symmetry.space_group_name_H-M   'P 1'
#
loop_
_entity.id
_entity.type
_entity.pdbx_description
1 polymer ?
#
loop_
_entity_poly.entity_id
_entity_poly.type
_entity_poly.pdbx_seq_one_letter_code
_entity_poly.pdbx_strand_id
1 'polypeptide(L)'
;MNQKPILKNIVFTSLTALVAWFAVIAQFTISVPEYLEKGRTFAGSFVQLLSYFTIQSNILVAFSLTAVLLFPQAKTGRFFSKISTATAIAVYITIVSLVYNLVLV
;
A
#
# COMPACT_ATOMS: atom_id res chain seq x y z
N MET A 1 14.24 27.71 -14.79
CA MET A 1 13.75 26.31 -14.66
C MET A 1 12.54 26.30 -13.74
N ASN A 2 11.36 26.03 -14.28
CA ASN A 2 10.10 26.07 -13.54
C ASN A 2 10.00 24.82 -12.64
N GLN A 3 10.39 24.92 -11.36
CA GLN A 3 10.43 23.77 -10.43
C GLN A 3 9.05 23.34 -9.90
N LYS A 4 7.98 24.10 -10.21
CA LYS A 4 6.60 23.86 -9.75
C LYS A 4 6.03 22.45 -10.06
N PRO A 5 6.22 21.84 -11.25
CA PRO A 5 5.61 20.54 -11.56
C PRO A 5 6.27 19.39 -10.80
N ILE A 6 7.58 19.47 -10.53
CA ILE A 6 8.32 18.44 -9.80
C ILE A 6 7.91 18.43 -8.32
N LEU A 7 7.82 19.61 -7.70
CA LEU A 7 7.39 19.75 -6.32
C LEU A 7 5.96 19.22 -6.11
N LYS A 8 5.04 19.54 -7.02
CA LYS A 8 3.64 19.07 -6.96
C LYS A 8 3.56 17.53 -6.98
N ASN A 9 4.35 16.88 -7.84
CA ASN A 9 4.36 15.42 -7.94
C ASN A 9 4.93 14.75 -6.67
N ILE A 10 5.98 15.32 -6.08
CA ILE A 10 6.56 14.82 -4.83
C ILE A 10 5.57 14.95 -3.67
N VAL A 11 4.89 16.10 -3.55
CA VAL A 11 3.87 16.32 -2.50
C VAL A 11 2.74 15.31 -2.63
N PHE A 12 2.20 15.11 -3.84
CA PHE A 12 1.14 14.13 -4.07
C PHE A 12 1.57 12.70 -3.75
N THR A 13 2.76 12.31 -4.20
CA THR A 13 3.35 10.98 -3.93
C THR A 13 3.53 10.77 -2.43
N SER A 14 4.03 11.79 -1.71
CA SER A 14 4.25 11.74 -0.27
C SER A 14 2.93 11.63 0.51
N LEU A 15 1.93 12.43 0.16
CA LEU A 15 0.61 12.35 0.80
C LEU A 15 -0.02 10.98 0.60
N THR A 16 0.06 10.44 -0.63
CA THR A 16 -0.49 9.11 -0.95
C THR A 16 0.26 8.00 -0.20
N ALA A 17 1.58 8.09 -0.08
CA ALA A 17 2.38 7.16 0.71
C ALA A 17 2.00 7.19 2.20
N LEU A 18 1.81 8.39 2.76
CA LEU A 18 1.37 8.57 4.15
C LEU A 18 0.00 7.96 4.39
N VAL A 19 -0.96 8.20 3.49
CA VAL A 19 -2.30 7.60 3.58
C VAL A 19 -2.23 6.08 3.48
N ALA A 20 -1.43 5.53 2.57
CA ALA A 20 -1.27 4.09 2.40
C ALA A 20 -0.67 3.43 3.67
N TRP A 21 0.40 4.02 4.23
CA TRP A 21 0.97 3.55 5.50
C TRP A 21 -0.01 3.68 6.66
N PHE A 22 -0.73 4.79 6.75
CA PHE A 22 -1.76 5.00 7.76
C PHE A 22 -2.83 3.91 7.69
N ALA A 23 -3.34 3.59 6.50
CA ALA A 23 -4.33 2.53 6.31
C ALA A 23 -3.82 1.15 6.78
N VAL A 24 -2.56 0.80 6.47
CA VAL A 24 -1.95 -0.45 6.91
C VAL A 24 -1.81 -0.50 8.44
N ILE A 25 -1.33 0.58 9.06
CA ILE A 25 -1.15 0.66 10.52
C ILE A 25 -2.51 0.64 11.23
N ALA A 26 -3.49 1.40 10.74
CA ALA A 26 -4.84 1.41 11.27
C ALA A 26 -5.47 0.02 11.22
N GLN A 27 -5.37 -0.69 10.08
CA GLN A 27 -5.87 -2.06 10.01
C GLN A 27 -5.18 -2.96 11.05
N PHE A 28 -3.85 -2.89 11.14
CA PHE A 28 -3.10 -3.75 12.04
C PHE A 28 -3.49 -3.54 13.51
N THR A 29 -3.60 -2.27 13.92
CA THR A 29 -3.96 -1.88 15.28
C THR A 29 -5.40 -2.25 15.67
N ILE A 30 -6.33 -2.27 14.71
CA ILE A 30 -7.72 -2.68 14.95
C ILE A 30 -7.84 -4.21 14.97
N SER A 31 -7.30 -4.90 13.98
CA SER A 31 -7.55 -6.33 13.79
C SER A 31 -6.73 -7.24 14.70
N VAL A 32 -5.50 -6.88 15.06
CA VAL A 32 -4.67 -7.75 15.91
C VAL A 32 -5.28 -7.97 17.29
N PRO A 33 -5.71 -6.93 18.04
CA PRO A 33 -6.39 -7.12 19.32
C PRO A 33 -7.65 -7.98 19.18
N GLU A 34 -8.47 -7.73 18.17
CA GLU A 34 -9.70 -8.49 17.91
C GLU A 34 -9.42 -9.99 17.68
N TYR A 35 -8.35 -10.31 16.94
CA TYR A 35 -7.96 -11.70 16.71
C TYR A 35 -7.36 -12.37 17.96
N LEU A 36 -6.62 -11.63 18.78
CA LEU A 36 -6.10 -12.12 20.05
C LEU A 36 -7.24 -12.43 21.04
N GLU A 37 -8.26 -11.56 21.12
CA GLU A 37 -9.45 -11.80 21.95
C GLU A 37 -10.24 -13.03 21.51
N LYS A 38 -10.25 -13.33 20.21
CA LYS A 38 -10.83 -14.56 19.64
C LYS A 38 -9.97 -15.82 19.88
N GLY A 39 -8.93 -15.73 20.71
CA GLY A 39 -8.06 -16.85 21.09
C GLY A 39 -6.97 -17.20 20.06
N ARG A 40 -6.75 -16.34 19.05
CA ARG A 40 -5.72 -16.57 18.04
C ARG A 40 -4.35 -16.13 18.56
N THR A 41 -3.28 -16.78 18.10
CA THR A 41 -1.91 -16.32 18.41
C THR A 41 -1.56 -15.06 17.62
N PHE A 42 -0.55 -14.31 18.09
CA PHE A 42 -0.06 -13.13 17.35
C PHE A 42 0.38 -13.50 15.92
N ALA A 43 1.12 -14.61 15.76
CA ALA A 43 1.53 -15.10 14.45
C ALA A 43 0.31 -15.49 13.58
N GLY A 44 -0.70 -16.15 14.14
CA GLY A 44 -1.93 -16.49 13.42
C GLY A 44 -2.73 -15.26 12.98
N SER A 45 -2.72 -14.20 13.79
CA SER A 45 -3.34 -12.90 13.47
C SER A 45 -2.61 -12.20 12.33
N PHE A 46 -1.27 -12.26 12.33
CA PHE A 46 -0.43 -11.72 11.27
C PHE A 46 -0.67 -12.44 9.92
N VAL A 47 -0.70 -13.77 9.93
CA VAL A 47 -0.98 -14.58 8.73
C VAL A 47 -2.39 -14.31 8.20
N GLN A 48 -3.37 -14.19 9.11
CA GLN A 48 -4.74 -13.84 8.73
C GLN A 48 -4.81 -12.48 8.03
N LEU A 49 -4.14 -11.47 8.59
CA LEU A 49 -4.10 -10.13 7.98
C LEU A 49 -3.47 -10.14 6.61
N LEU A 50 -2.36 -10.86 6.45
CA LEU A 50 -1.72 -11.01 5.15
C LEU A 50 -2.52 -11.86 4.17
N SER A 51 -3.54 -12.61 4.61
CA SER A 51 -4.40 -13.37 3.70
C SER A 51 -5.41 -12.47 2.96
N TYR A 52 -5.63 -11.23 3.41
CA TYR A 52 -6.49 -10.28 2.72
C TYR A 52 -5.75 -9.55 1.61
N PHE A 53 -6.24 -9.69 0.37
CA PHE A 53 -5.68 -9.01 -0.80
C PHE A 53 -5.69 -7.47 -0.66
N THR A 54 -6.63 -6.90 0.09
CA THR A 54 -6.67 -5.46 0.40
C THR A 54 -5.45 -5.00 1.20
N ILE A 55 -4.96 -5.83 2.13
CA ILE A 55 -3.77 -5.50 2.92
C ILE A 55 -2.50 -5.68 2.11
N GLN A 56 -2.41 -6.75 1.32
CA GLN A 56 -1.28 -6.95 0.40
C GLN A 56 -1.15 -5.79 -0.60
N SER A 57 -2.26 -5.34 -1.20
CA SER A 57 -2.27 -4.21 -2.14
C SER A 57 -1.91 -2.88 -1.48
N ASN A 58 -2.44 -2.56 -0.30
CA ASN A 58 -2.08 -1.34 0.43
C ASN A 58 -0.60 -1.32 0.82
N ILE A 59 -0.04 -2.47 1.27
CA ILE A 59 1.38 -2.61 1.56
C ILE A 59 2.21 -2.36 0.28
N LEU A 60 1.83 -2.96 -0.85
CA LEU A 60 2.53 -2.78 -2.12
C LEU A 60 2.58 -1.30 -2.54
N VAL A 61 1.47 -0.58 -2.40
CA VAL A 61 1.40 0.87 -2.67
C VAL A 61 2.33 1.63 -1.75
N ALA A 62 2.23 1.41 -0.45
CA ALA A 62 3.03 2.10 0.55
C ALA A 62 4.53 1.89 0.27
N PHE A 63 4.95 0.66 0.02
CA PHE A 63 6.34 0.34 -0.33
C PHE A 63 6.79 0.94 -1.65
N SER A 64 5.96 0.85 -2.70
CA SER A 64 6.33 1.38 -4.02
C SER A 64 6.56 2.89 -3.98
N LEU A 65 5.65 3.65 -3.37
CA LEU A 65 5.77 5.11 -3.24
C LEU A 65 6.94 5.49 -2.31
N THR A 66 7.13 4.75 -1.21
CA THR A 66 8.26 4.96 -0.30
C THR A 66 9.60 4.71 -1.00
N ALA A 67 9.69 3.68 -1.82
CA ALA A 67 10.90 3.37 -2.58
C ALA A 67 11.23 4.46 -3.61
N VAL A 68 10.21 5.03 -4.27
CA VAL A 68 10.38 6.16 -5.19
C VAL A 68 10.84 7.42 -4.45
N LEU A 69 10.31 7.68 -3.25
CA LEU A 69 10.64 8.88 -2.46
C LEU A 69 12.02 8.80 -1.78
N LEU A 70 12.33 7.69 -1.10
CA LEU A 70 13.54 7.55 -0.29
C LEU A 70 14.74 7.05 -1.09
N PHE A 71 14.51 6.26 -2.15
CA PHE A 71 15.58 5.63 -2.93
C PHE A 71 15.47 5.87 -4.44
N PRO A 72 15.25 7.11 -4.92
CA PRO A 72 15.00 7.39 -6.34
C PRO A 72 16.15 6.94 -7.26
N GLN A 73 17.38 6.95 -6.75
CA GLN A 73 18.59 6.57 -7.48
C GLN A 73 18.86 5.05 -7.46
N ALA A 74 18.26 4.31 -6.52
CA ALA A 74 18.48 2.87 -6.38
C ALA A 74 17.71 2.08 -7.45
N LYS A 75 18.13 0.82 -7.69
CA LYS A 75 17.43 -0.08 -8.65
C LYS A 75 15.95 -0.25 -8.31
N THR A 76 15.60 -0.28 -7.02
CA THR A 76 14.24 -0.40 -6.51
C THR A 76 13.40 0.85 -6.81
N GLY A 77 13.87 2.04 -6.47
CA GLY A 77 13.16 3.28 -6.78
C GLY A 77 12.98 3.48 -8.29
N ARG A 78 14.00 3.16 -9.10
CA ARG A 78 13.89 3.19 -10.57
C ARG A 78 12.87 2.19 -11.11
N PHE A 79 12.77 1.00 -10.53
CA PHE A 79 11.79 -0.01 -10.92
C PHE A 79 10.36 0.45 -10.67
N PHE A 80 10.07 1.00 -9.47
CA PHE A 80 8.76 1.51 -9.12
C PHE A 80 8.40 2.83 -9.83
N SER A 81 9.40 3.61 -10.26
CA SER A 81 9.18 4.83 -11.06
C SER A 81 8.79 4.56 -12.51
N LYS A 82 8.90 3.31 -13.00
CA LYS A 82 8.50 2.97 -14.37
C LYS A 82 6.98 3.02 -14.50
N ILE A 83 6.51 3.62 -15.60
CA ILE A 83 5.08 3.69 -15.92
C ILE A 83 4.42 2.30 -15.96
N SER A 84 5.11 1.29 -16.51
CA SER A 84 4.62 -0.09 -16.55
C SER A 84 4.34 -0.65 -15.14
N THR A 85 5.25 -0.42 -14.19
CA THR A 85 5.10 -0.87 -12.80
C THR A 85 3.96 -0.14 -12.11
N ALA A 86 3.88 1.19 -12.28
CA ALA A 86 2.80 2.00 -11.70
C ALA A 86 1.42 1.56 -12.22
N THR A 87 1.29 1.33 -13.53
CA THR A 87 0.04 0.83 -14.13
C THR A 87 -0.31 -0.56 -13.63
N ALA A 88 0.66 -1.47 -13.48
CA ALA A 88 0.41 -2.80 -12.94
C ALA A 88 -0.11 -2.75 -11.49
N ILE A 89 0.47 -1.89 -10.65
CA ILE A 89 0.01 -1.66 -9.27
C ILE A 89 -1.41 -1.07 -9.28
N ALA A 90 -1.68 -0.09 -10.14
CA ALA A 90 -3.00 0.53 -10.25
C ALA A 90 -4.08 -0.47 -10.67
N VAL A 91 -3.78 -1.32 -11.67
CA VAL A 91 -4.67 -2.39 -12.11
C VAL A 91 -4.92 -3.39 -10.98
N TYR A 92 -3.87 -3.78 -10.25
CA TYR A 92 -4.01 -4.70 -9.13
C TYR A 92 -4.96 -4.16 -8.05
N ILE A 93 -4.77 -2.93 -7.58
CA ILE A 93 -5.67 -2.30 -6.59
C ILE A 93 -7.09 -2.17 -7.14
N THR A 94 -7.23 -1.82 -8.42
CA THR A 94 -8.54 -1.70 -9.07
C THR A 94 -9.28 -3.04 -9.05
N ILE A 95 -8.58 -4.13 -9.40
CA ILE A 95 -9.15 -5.48 -9.36
C ILE A 95 -9.52 -5.87 -7.93
N VAL A 96 -8.63 -5.66 -6.95
CA VAL A 96 -8.92 -5.98 -5.54
C VAL A 96 -10.13 -5.19 -5.04
N SER A 97 -10.22 -3.90 -5.38
CA SER A 97 -11.34 -3.04 -5.01
C SER A 97 -12.64 -3.50 -5.67
N LEU A 98 -12.58 -3.89 -6.95
CA LEU A 98 -13.73 -4.38 -7.71
C LEU A 98 -14.23 -5.71 -7.13
N VAL A 99 -13.34 -6.67 -6.91
CA VAL A 99 -13.68 -7.98 -6.33
C VAL A 99 -14.27 -7.80 -4.94
N TYR A 100 -13.66 -6.95 -4.11
CA TYR A 100 -14.18 -6.65 -2.77
C TYR A 100 -15.60 -6.10 -2.84
N ASN A 101 -15.86 -5.11 -3.71
CA ASN A 101 -17.18 -4.50 -3.84
C ASN A 101 -18.22 -5.44 -4.49
N LEU A 102 -17.83 -6.29 -5.43
CA LEU A 102 -18.77 -7.15 -6.15
C LEU A 102 -19.10 -8.45 -5.43
N VAL A 103 -18.14 -9.03 -4.68
CA VAL A 103 -18.31 -10.33 -4.02
C VAL A 103 -18.87 -10.20 -2.61
N LEU A 104 -18.57 -9.09 -1.93
CA LEU A 104 -19.01 -8.86 -0.56
C LEU A 104 -20.35 -8.09 -0.47
N VAL A 105 -20.85 -7.56 -1.59
CA VAL A 105 -22.22 -7.03 -1.73
C VAL A 105 -23.22 -8.17 -1.88
#